data_AF-A0A7C0VNT8-F1
#
_entry.id   AF-A0A7C0VNT8-F1
#
_cell.length_a   1.000
_cell.length_b   1.000
_cell.length_c   1.000
_cell.angle_alpha   90.00
_cell.angle_beta   90.00
_cell.angle_gamma   90.00
#
_symmetry.space_group_name_H-M   'P 1'
#
loop_
_entity.id
_entity.type
_entity.pdbx_description
1 polymer ?
#
loop_
_entity_poly.entity_id
_entity_poly.type
_entity_poly.pdbx_seq_one_letter_code
_entity_poly.pdbx_strand_id
1 'polypeptide(L)'
;MFGVFLGFGTLTRRIILGEGDPKRLFVGGLHGDEWRYTSAILESLDAPGAGAGTLVIIPKLTDQAYISTLDDRYYESYGREIVAAIREIKPAIYLELHSYRDFDGLTDPGRIDRAFVPAYIELEDGVLIGSISPILRRACFSMHDLCISFEIPEWGGRSRDLVARLLKSAVNCVSRSEFVDFVLSRYPEQGRLAIENYKRFYGLK
;
A
#
# COMPACT_ATOMS: atom_id res chain seq x y z
N MET A 1 -20.46 -1.00 -40.59
CA MET A 1 -20.05 -2.12 -39.70
C MET A 1 -18.80 -1.67 -38.96
N PHE A 2 -18.97 -1.02 -37.81
CA PHE A 2 -17.85 -0.61 -36.95
C PHE A 2 -17.99 -1.39 -35.64
N GLY A 3 -17.04 -2.29 -35.41
CA GLY A 3 -17.04 -3.19 -34.27
C GLY A 3 -16.86 -2.42 -32.97
N VAL A 4 -17.78 -2.65 -32.03
CA VAL A 4 -17.63 -2.28 -30.63
C VAL A 4 -16.63 -3.25 -30.01
N PHE A 5 -15.45 -2.76 -29.64
CA PHE A 5 -14.59 -3.49 -28.70
C PHE A 5 -15.20 -3.33 -27.30
N LEU A 6 -15.98 -4.34 -26.88
CA LEU A 6 -16.39 -4.51 -25.49
C LEU A 6 -15.18 -5.01 -24.69
N GLY A 7 -14.39 -4.07 -24.17
CA GLY A 7 -13.47 -4.38 -23.08
C GLY A 7 -14.29 -4.63 -21.81
N PHE A 8 -14.47 -5.90 -21.44
CA PHE A 8 -14.94 -6.27 -20.11
C PHE A 8 -13.84 -5.95 -19.08
N GLY A 9 -13.84 -4.72 -18.59
CA GLY A 9 -13.16 -4.31 -17.38
C GLY A 9 -14.15 -3.52 -16.55
N THR A 10 -14.55 -4.05 -15.40
CA THR A 10 -15.18 -3.22 -14.37
C THR A 10 -14.23 -2.09 -14.05
N LEU A 11 -14.58 -0.85 -14.38
CA LEU A 11 -13.77 0.30 -14.00
C LEU A 11 -13.64 0.32 -12.47
N THR A 12 -12.46 -0.02 -11.96
CA THR A 12 -12.16 0.09 -10.54
C THR A 12 -12.45 1.52 -10.08
N ARG A 13 -13.35 1.66 -9.09
CA ARG A 13 -13.75 2.97 -8.57
C ARG A 13 -12.53 3.69 -8.01
N ARG A 14 -12.33 4.94 -8.44
CA ARG A 14 -11.31 5.85 -7.93
C ARG A 14 -11.96 7.06 -7.28
N ILE A 15 -11.42 7.47 -6.14
CA ILE A 15 -11.71 8.76 -5.52
C ILE A 15 -10.47 9.62 -5.72
N ILE A 16 -10.63 10.85 -6.23
CA ILE A 16 -9.53 11.80 -6.46
C ILE A 16 -9.82 13.04 -5.62
N LEU A 17 -8.88 13.41 -4.77
CA LEU A 17 -9.00 14.52 -3.81
C LEU A 17 -7.76 15.42 -3.89
N GLY A 18 -7.96 16.73 -3.81
CA GLY A 18 -6.88 17.71 -3.97
C GLY A 18 -6.36 17.80 -5.41
N GLU A 19 -5.30 18.57 -5.59
CA GLU A 19 -4.67 18.79 -6.90
C GLU A 19 -3.18 19.13 -6.74
N GLY A 20 -2.39 18.88 -7.78
CA GLY A 20 -0.95 19.13 -7.81
C GLY A 20 -0.10 17.98 -7.28
N ASP A 21 1.19 18.26 -7.11
CA ASP A 21 2.18 17.30 -6.63
C ASP A 21 2.46 17.48 -5.12
N PRO A 22 2.89 16.41 -4.42
CA PRO A 22 3.04 15.06 -4.95
C PRO A 22 1.68 14.37 -5.16
N LYS A 23 1.65 13.46 -6.13
CA LYS A 23 0.55 12.51 -6.27
C LYS A 23 0.77 11.32 -5.34
N ARG A 24 -0.30 10.94 -4.64
CA ARG A 24 -0.36 9.75 -3.77
C ARG A 24 -1.41 8.79 -4.31
N LEU A 25 -1.13 7.50 -4.22
CA LEU A 25 -2.09 6.46 -4.56
C LEU A 25 -2.21 5.48 -3.39
N PHE A 26 -3.37 5.47 -2.74
CA PHE A 26 -3.69 4.57 -1.64
C PHE A 26 -4.68 3.49 -2.13
N VAL A 27 -4.38 2.24 -1.85
CA VAL A 27 -5.10 1.10 -2.42
C VAL A 27 -5.46 0.11 -1.34
N GLY A 28 -6.70 -0.38 -1.36
CA GLY A 28 -7.18 -1.48 -0.53
C GLY A 28 -7.92 -2.52 -1.35
N GLY A 29 -8.25 -3.64 -0.71
CA GLY A 29 -8.96 -4.74 -1.37
C GLY A 29 -8.18 -5.34 -2.53
N LEU A 30 -6.86 -5.48 -2.38
CA LEU A 30 -5.99 -6.13 -3.35
C LEU A 30 -6.25 -7.64 -3.42
N HIS A 31 -6.76 -8.25 -2.34
CA HIS A 31 -7.10 -9.66 -2.33
C HIS A 31 -8.48 -9.95 -1.76
N GLY A 32 -9.21 -10.87 -2.41
CA GLY A 32 -10.37 -11.54 -1.84
C GLY A 32 -11.36 -10.61 -1.15
N ASP A 33 -11.56 -10.84 0.14
CA ASP A 33 -12.48 -10.11 1.00
C ASP A 33 -11.81 -9.08 1.92
N GLU A 34 -10.52 -8.79 1.75
CA GLU A 34 -9.78 -7.80 2.55
C GLU A 34 -10.45 -6.42 2.53
N TRP A 35 -11.12 -6.07 1.42
CA TRP A 35 -11.86 -4.81 1.26
C TRP A 35 -12.91 -4.60 2.36
N ARG A 36 -13.44 -5.66 2.97
CA ARG A 36 -14.40 -5.58 4.08
C ARG A 36 -13.80 -4.93 5.33
N TYR A 37 -12.48 -4.97 5.46
CA TYR A 37 -11.72 -4.42 6.58
C TYR A 37 -11.04 -3.09 6.23
N THR A 38 -10.73 -2.85 4.95
CA THR A 38 -9.89 -1.73 4.51
C THR A 38 -10.67 -0.59 3.85
N SER A 39 -11.73 -0.87 3.08
CA SER A 39 -12.39 0.13 2.23
C SER A 39 -12.91 1.33 3.03
N ALA A 40 -13.64 1.09 4.11
CA ALA A 40 -14.24 2.16 4.91
C ALA A 40 -13.19 3.10 5.52
N ILE A 41 -12.00 2.58 5.85
CA ILE A 41 -10.88 3.38 6.36
C ILE A 41 -10.39 4.32 5.26
N LEU A 42 -10.13 3.79 4.07
CA LEU A 42 -9.64 4.57 2.92
C LEU A 42 -10.67 5.61 2.46
N GLU A 43 -11.95 5.24 2.42
CA GLU A 43 -13.04 6.14 2.01
C GLU A 43 -13.32 7.26 3.02
N SER A 44 -12.89 7.09 4.27
CA SER A 44 -12.99 8.11 5.32
C SER A 44 -11.90 9.18 5.28
N LEU A 45 -10.94 9.07 4.35
CA LEU A 45 -9.85 10.03 4.22
C LEU A 45 -10.34 11.32 3.54
N ASP A 46 -9.91 12.44 4.10
CA ASP A 46 -10.14 13.76 3.55
C ASP A 46 -9.09 14.12 2.49
N ALA A 47 -9.35 15.20 1.76
CA ALA A 47 -8.37 15.75 0.84
C ALA A 47 -7.08 16.17 1.59
N PRO A 48 -5.90 16.10 0.94
CA PRO A 48 -4.69 16.70 1.45
C PRO A 48 -4.91 18.18 1.81
N GLY A 49 -4.17 18.68 2.81
CA GLY A 49 -4.17 20.10 3.14
C GLY A 49 -3.81 20.99 1.95
N ALA A 50 -4.11 22.28 2.03
CA ALA A 50 -3.84 23.23 0.95
C ALA A 50 -2.37 23.18 0.51
N GLY A 51 -2.13 22.95 -0.79
CA GLY A 51 -0.79 22.83 -1.35
C GLY A 51 -0.08 21.50 -1.10
N ALA A 52 -0.73 20.53 -0.45
CA ALA A 52 -0.16 19.21 -0.21
C ALA A 52 -0.37 18.23 -1.39
N GLY A 53 -0.88 18.66 -2.54
CA GLY A 53 -0.95 17.84 -3.74
C GLY A 53 -2.21 16.98 -3.87
N THR A 54 -2.10 15.87 -4.59
CA THR A 54 -3.23 15.00 -4.97
C THR A 54 -3.21 13.68 -4.21
N LEU A 55 -4.39 13.24 -3.75
CA LEU A 55 -4.64 11.90 -3.23
C LEU A 55 -5.60 11.15 -4.17
N VAL A 56 -5.16 10.01 -4.68
CA VAL A 56 -6.00 9.06 -5.40
C VAL A 56 -6.21 7.83 -4.52
N ILE A 57 -7.45 7.39 -4.37
CA ILE A 57 -7.83 6.23 -3.56
C ILE A 57 -8.53 5.21 -4.44
N ILE A 58 -8.07 3.96 -4.37
CA ILE A 58 -8.76 2.77 -4.86
C ILE A 58 -9.16 1.96 -3.61
N PRO A 59 -10.41 2.07 -3.13
CA PRO A 59 -10.78 1.44 -1.86
C PRO A 59 -10.90 -0.09 -1.98
N LYS A 60 -11.26 -0.57 -3.17
CA LYS A 60 -11.40 -1.97 -3.52
C LYS A 60 -10.93 -2.19 -4.96
N LEU A 61 -9.86 -2.98 -5.12
CA LEU A 61 -9.40 -3.40 -6.44
C LEU A 61 -10.17 -4.61 -6.96
N THR A 62 -10.46 -5.59 -6.09
CA THR A 62 -11.09 -6.84 -6.50
C THR A 62 -11.96 -7.43 -5.39
N ASP A 63 -12.84 -8.37 -5.77
CA ASP A 63 -13.44 -9.38 -4.90
C ASP A 63 -13.24 -10.80 -5.43
N GLN A 64 -12.33 -10.96 -6.39
CA GLN A 64 -11.95 -12.26 -6.93
C GLN A 64 -11.13 -13.06 -5.92
N ALA A 65 -10.97 -14.36 -6.19
CA ALA A 65 -10.17 -15.26 -5.37
C ALA A 65 -8.75 -14.72 -5.14
N TYR A 66 -8.23 -14.98 -3.94
CA TYR A 66 -6.90 -14.54 -3.52
C TYR A 66 -5.81 -15.07 -4.47
N ILE A 67 -5.00 -14.17 -5.00
CA ILE A 67 -3.72 -14.45 -5.64
C ILE A 67 -2.67 -13.61 -4.90
N SER A 68 -1.54 -14.19 -4.51
CA SER A 68 -0.50 -13.43 -3.81
C SER A 68 0.11 -12.37 -4.73
N THR A 69 0.36 -11.16 -4.22
CA THR A 69 1.15 -10.13 -4.93
C THR A 69 2.61 -10.54 -5.16
N LEU A 70 3.07 -11.64 -4.57
CA LEU A 70 4.39 -12.24 -4.85
C LEU A 70 4.36 -13.24 -6.02
N ASP A 71 3.19 -13.44 -6.64
CA ASP A 71 2.99 -14.29 -7.81
C ASP A 71 2.73 -13.42 -9.04
N ASP A 72 3.51 -13.62 -10.12
CA ASP A 72 3.37 -12.83 -11.36
C ASP A 72 1.95 -12.90 -11.95
N ARG A 73 1.22 -14.02 -11.75
CA ARG A 73 -0.17 -14.20 -12.20
C ARG A 73 -1.12 -13.16 -11.60
N TYR A 74 -0.78 -12.57 -10.46
CA TYR A 74 -1.53 -11.45 -9.89
C TYR A 74 -1.58 -10.28 -10.88
N TYR A 75 -0.43 -9.89 -11.45
CA TYR A 75 -0.31 -8.74 -12.34
C TYR A 75 -0.80 -9.02 -13.76
N GLU A 76 -0.93 -10.29 -14.14
CA GLU A 76 -1.57 -10.74 -15.39
C GLU A 76 -3.10 -10.75 -15.30
N SER A 77 -3.64 -10.82 -14.07
CA SER A 77 -5.09 -10.85 -13.79
C SER A 77 -5.62 -9.47 -13.40
N TYR A 78 -6.35 -9.34 -12.30
CA TYR A 78 -6.92 -8.07 -11.85
C TYR A 78 -5.83 -7.07 -11.37
N GLY A 79 -4.62 -7.56 -11.03
CA GLY A 79 -3.47 -6.71 -10.74
C GLY A 79 -2.99 -5.85 -11.91
N ARG A 80 -3.41 -6.14 -13.15
CA ARG A 80 -3.13 -5.26 -14.30
C ARG A 80 -3.71 -3.85 -14.13
N GLU A 81 -4.83 -3.73 -13.40
CA GLU A 81 -5.50 -2.45 -13.17
C GLU A 81 -4.70 -1.56 -12.23
N ILE A 82 -4.03 -2.15 -11.23
CA ILE A 82 -3.16 -1.38 -10.36
C ILE A 82 -1.90 -0.91 -11.10
N VAL A 83 -1.32 -1.77 -11.94
CA VAL A 83 -0.18 -1.39 -12.81
C VAL A 83 -0.56 -0.24 -13.75
N ALA A 84 -1.75 -0.31 -14.36
CA ALA A 84 -2.26 0.76 -15.21
C ALA A 84 -2.45 2.07 -14.43
N ALA A 85 -3.05 2.01 -13.23
CA ALA A 85 -3.24 3.17 -12.36
C ALA A 85 -1.90 3.82 -11.97
N ILE A 86 -0.90 3.02 -11.59
CA ILE A 86 0.43 3.53 -11.21
C ILE A 86 1.11 4.22 -12.40
N ARG A 87 1.04 3.63 -13.60
CA ARG A 87 1.64 4.22 -14.82
C ARG A 87 0.97 5.53 -15.25
N GLU A 88 -0.35 5.61 -15.07
CA GLU A 88 -1.16 6.80 -15.37
C GLU A 88 -0.88 7.93 -14.36
N ILE A 89 -0.97 7.61 -13.07
CA ILE A 89 -0.89 8.59 -11.99
C ILE A 89 0.55 9.04 -11.75
N LYS A 90 1.51 8.10 -11.80
CA LYS A 90 2.91 8.26 -11.40
C LYS A 90 3.05 8.79 -9.97
N PRO A 91 2.55 8.05 -8.96
CA PRO A 91 2.54 8.52 -7.58
C PRO A 91 3.95 8.48 -6.98
N ALA A 92 4.33 9.57 -6.29
CA ALA A 92 5.56 9.61 -5.50
C ALA A 92 5.42 8.87 -4.15
N ILE A 93 4.17 8.69 -3.71
CA ILE A 93 3.82 7.94 -2.50
C ILE A 93 2.73 6.93 -2.88
N TYR A 94 3.05 5.65 -2.72
CA TYR A 94 2.16 4.53 -2.96
C TYR A 94 1.99 3.73 -1.67
N LEU A 95 0.74 3.45 -1.32
CA LEU A 95 0.39 2.75 -0.09
C LEU A 95 -0.63 1.67 -0.37
N GLU A 96 -0.32 0.47 0.09
CA GLU A 96 -1.26 -0.66 0.12
C GLU A 96 -1.79 -0.84 1.55
N LEU A 97 -3.09 -0.99 1.70
CA LEU A 97 -3.74 -1.34 2.96
C LEU A 97 -4.38 -2.71 2.80
N HIS A 98 -3.93 -3.64 3.63
CA HIS A 98 -4.34 -5.03 3.65
C HIS A 98 -4.87 -5.43 5.02
N SER A 99 -5.50 -6.60 5.10
CA SER A 99 -5.87 -7.23 6.36
C SER A 99 -5.32 -8.64 6.47
N TYR A 100 -4.97 -9.07 7.67
CA TYR A 100 -4.36 -10.39 7.90
C TYR A 100 -5.10 -11.21 8.95
N ARG A 101 -4.88 -12.54 8.85
CA ARG A 101 -5.22 -13.52 9.90
C ARG A 101 -4.03 -14.22 10.54
N ASP A 102 -2.86 -14.14 9.92
CA ASP A 102 -1.66 -14.83 10.38
C ASP A 102 -0.58 -13.81 10.77
N PHE A 103 -0.62 -13.37 12.03
CA PHE A 103 0.37 -12.42 12.56
C PHE A 103 1.77 -13.01 12.54
N ASP A 104 1.92 -14.24 13.04
CA ASP A 104 3.20 -14.90 13.20
C ASP A 104 3.85 -15.14 11.83
N GLY A 105 3.09 -15.59 10.83
CA GLY A 105 3.60 -15.79 9.48
C GLY A 105 4.09 -14.51 8.79
N LEU A 106 3.49 -13.35 9.09
CA LEU A 106 3.89 -12.06 8.53
C LEU A 106 5.10 -11.44 9.23
N THR A 107 5.23 -11.66 10.54
CA THR A 107 6.28 -11.06 11.39
C THR A 107 7.49 -11.97 11.62
N ASP A 108 7.42 -13.24 11.21
CA ASP A 108 8.52 -14.19 11.37
C ASP A 108 9.79 -13.74 10.61
N PRO A 109 10.94 -13.54 11.29
CA PRO A 109 12.21 -13.21 10.65
C PRO A 109 12.64 -14.18 9.55
N GLY A 110 12.26 -15.46 9.64
CA GLY A 110 12.51 -16.50 8.62
C GLY A 110 11.65 -16.36 7.35
N ARG A 111 10.75 -15.37 7.29
CA ARG A 111 9.97 -15.05 6.07
C ARG A 111 10.86 -14.71 4.88
N ILE A 112 12.05 -14.16 5.12
CA ILE A 112 13.02 -13.88 4.05
C ILE A 112 13.50 -15.16 3.37
N ASP A 113 13.64 -16.27 4.09
CA ASP A 113 14.12 -17.53 3.54
C ASP A 113 12.98 -18.32 2.89
N ARG A 114 11.76 -18.21 3.42
CA ARG A 114 10.59 -18.96 2.93
C ARG A 114 9.84 -18.29 1.79
N ALA A 115 9.71 -16.97 1.83
CA ALA A 115 8.92 -16.18 0.89
C ALA A 115 9.75 -15.18 0.10
N PHE A 116 11.08 -15.15 0.30
CA PHE A 116 12.01 -14.25 -0.40
C PHE A 116 11.66 -12.77 -0.24
N VAL A 117 11.03 -12.41 0.89
CA VAL A 117 10.70 -11.04 1.27
C VAL A 117 10.87 -10.83 2.77
N PRO A 118 11.25 -9.63 3.23
CA PRO A 118 11.44 -9.37 4.67
C PRO A 118 10.15 -9.58 5.48
N ALA A 119 10.32 -9.86 6.77
CA ALA A 119 9.21 -9.80 7.73
C ALA A 119 8.61 -8.40 7.79
N TYR A 120 7.30 -8.33 8.03
CA TYR A 120 6.66 -7.10 8.45
C TYR A 120 7.07 -6.75 9.88
N ILE A 121 6.98 -5.46 10.22
CA ILE A 121 7.33 -4.94 11.54
C ILE A 121 6.06 -4.42 12.19
N GLU A 122 5.75 -4.88 13.40
CA GLU A 122 4.64 -4.34 14.18
C GLU A 122 4.98 -2.93 14.69
N LEU A 123 4.08 -1.98 14.43
CA LEU A 123 4.15 -0.62 14.97
C LEU A 123 3.55 -0.57 16.38
N GLU A 124 2.24 -0.85 16.47
CA GLU A 124 1.42 -0.79 17.68
C GLU A 124 0.04 -1.41 17.37
N ASP A 125 -0.65 -1.95 18.38
CA ASP A 125 -2.01 -2.51 18.26
C ASP A 125 -2.19 -3.52 17.10
N GLY A 126 -1.14 -4.31 16.77
CA GLY A 126 -1.15 -5.26 15.66
C GLY A 126 -1.06 -4.62 14.27
N VAL A 127 -0.93 -3.30 14.13
CA VAL A 127 -0.71 -2.69 12.82
C VAL A 127 0.72 -2.98 12.38
N LEU A 128 0.89 -3.65 11.24
CA LEU A 128 2.20 -3.94 10.69
C LEU A 128 2.54 -2.99 9.55
N ILE A 129 3.83 -2.69 9.41
CA ILE A 129 4.38 -1.94 8.27
C ILE A 129 5.40 -2.79 7.52
N GLY A 130 5.38 -2.68 6.20
CA GLY A 130 6.32 -3.35 5.30
C GLY A 130 6.49 -2.62 3.97
N SER A 131 7.28 -3.21 3.08
CA SER A 131 7.33 -2.78 1.68
C SER A 131 6.27 -3.56 0.88
N ILE A 132 5.78 -2.95 -0.20
CA ILE A 132 4.93 -3.63 -1.18
C ILE A 132 5.67 -4.80 -1.84
N SER A 133 4.95 -5.59 -2.65
CA SER A 133 5.57 -6.64 -3.46
C SER A 133 6.79 -6.15 -4.25
N PRO A 134 7.93 -6.88 -4.19
CA PRO A 134 9.11 -6.53 -4.95
C PRO A 134 8.90 -6.62 -6.47
N ILE A 135 7.95 -7.43 -6.94
CA ILE A 135 7.58 -7.51 -8.36
C ILE A 135 7.03 -6.16 -8.80
N LEU A 136 6.01 -5.64 -8.11
CA LEU A 136 5.41 -4.36 -8.43
C LEU A 136 6.39 -3.20 -8.23
N ARG A 137 7.16 -3.20 -7.13
CA ARG A 137 8.14 -2.14 -6.86
C ARG A 137 9.14 -2.01 -7.99
N ARG A 138 9.76 -3.11 -8.41
CA ARG A 138 10.78 -3.11 -9.47
C ARG A 138 10.18 -2.76 -10.84
N ALA A 139 8.94 -3.15 -11.10
CA ALA A 139 8.30 -2.93 -12.38
C ALA A 139 7.79 -1.50 -12.59
N CYS A 140 7.38 -0.80 -11.52
CA CYS A 140 6.60 0.43 -11.64
C CYS A 140 7.19 1.66 -10.94
N PHE A 141 8.15 1.50 -10.02
CA PHE A 141 8.62 2.58 -9.16
C PHE A 141 10.11 2.82 -9.25
N SER A 142 10.50 4.08 -9.07
CA SER A 142 11.90 4.46 -8.90
C SER A 142 12.38 4.19 -7.48
N MET A 143 13.70 4.25 -7.29
CA MET A 143 14.30 4.15 -5.96
C MET A 143 13.96 5.34 -5.04
N HIS A 144 13.44 6.44 -5.58
CA HIS A 144 13.07 7.64 -4.84
C HIS A 144 11.61 7.61 -4.36
N ASP A 145 10.76 6.81 -5.00
CA ASP A 145 9.35 6.69 -4.63
C ASP A 145 9.18 5.90 -3.32
N LEU A 146 8.25 6.38 -2.50
CA LEU A 146 7.85 5.70 -1.28
C LEU A 146 6.78 4.66 -1.63
N CYS A 147 7.05 3.38 -1.36
CA CYS A 147 6.04 2.32 -1.49
C CYS A 147 6.02 1.48 -0.22
N ILE A 148 4.90 1.53 0.48
CA ILE A 148 4.71 0.86 1.76
C ILE A 148 3.41 0.08 1.77
N SER A 149 3.39 -0.97 2.59
CA SER A 149 2.17 -1.71 2.92
C SER A 149 1.89 -1.57 4.41
N PHE A 150 0.63 -1.31 4.75
CA PHE A 150 0.09 -1.49 6.09
C PHE A 150 -0.80 -2.72 6.13
N GLU A 151 -0.64 -3.53 7.18
CA GLU A 151 -1.43 -4.73 7.44
C GLU A 151 -2.18 -4.54 8.76
N ILE A 152 -3.49 -4.81 8.79
CA ILE A 152 -4.29 -4.76 10.03
C ILE A 152 -4.93 -6.12 10.36
N PRO A 153 -5.08 -6.49 11.64
CA PRO A 153 -5.79 -7.72 12.00
C PRO A 153 -7.28 -7.58 11.65
N GLU A 154 -7.88 -8.67 11.19
CA GLU A 154 -9.33 -8.71 10.93
C GLU A 154 -10.16 -8.56 12.23
N TRP A 155 -9.58 -8.88 13.39
CA TRP A 155 -10.18 -8.75 14.72
C TRP A 155 -9.56 -7.57 15.51
N GLY A 156 -10.08 -6.35 15.34
CA GLY A 156 -9.59 -5.26 16.19
C GLY A 156 -10.15 -3.90 15.82
N GLY A 157 -10.71 -3.18 16.80
CA GLY A 157 -11.10 -1.78 16.64
C GLY A 157 -9.90 -0.84 16.72
N ARG A 158 -9.00 -1.05 17.69
CA ARG A 158 -7.86 -0.15 17.93
C ARG A 158 -6.88 -0.09 16.76
N SER A 159 -6.63 -1.21 16.09
CA SER A 159 -5.78 -1.28 14.89
C SER A 159 -6.34 -0.41 13.76
N ARG A 160 -7.67 -0.41 13.56
CA ARG A 160 -8.35 0.42 12.55
C ARG A 160 -8.22 1.90 12.88
N ASP A 161 -8.42 2.28 14.14
CA ASP A 161 -8.26 3.67 14.57
C ASP A 161 -6.80 4.15 14.41
N LEU A 162 -5.84 3.28 14.73
CA LEU A 162 -4.43 3.58 14.56
C LEU A 162 -4.07 3.75 13.09
N VAL A 163 -4.40 2.79 12.22
CA VAL A 163 -4.05 2.89 10.80
C VAL A 163 -4.76 4.08 10.14
N ALA A 164 -5.99 4.40 10.54
CA ALA A 164 -6.68 5.61 10.06
C ALA A 164 -5.90 6.89 10.41
N ARG A 165 -5.33 6.99 11.62
CA ARG A 165 -4.46 8.10 12.00
C ARG A 165 -3.17 8.13 11.18
N LEU A 166 -2.52 6.98 10.99
CA LEU A 166 -1.29 6.87 10.18
C LEU A 166 -1.54 7.30 8.73
N LEU A 167 -2.64 6.87 8.14
CA LEU A 167 -3.05 7.25 6.79
C LEU A 167 -3.34 8.75 6.70
N LYS A 168 -4.06 9.33 7.66
CA LYS A 168 -4.30 10.78 7.73
C LYS A 168 -3.00 11.60 7.80
N SER A 169 -1.99 11.11 8.53
CA SER A 169 -0.66 11.71 8.51
C SER A 169 -0.01 11.57 7.12
N ALA A 170 -0.06 10.38 6.52
CA ALA A 170 0.52 10.09 5.21
C ALA A 170 -0.10 10.93 4.06
N VAL A 171 -1.40 11.22 4.14
CA VAL A 171 -2.13 12.08 3.20
C VAL A 171 -1.49 13.47 3.10
N ASN A 172 -0.91 13.98 4.19
CA ASN A 172 -0.34 15.32 4.25
C ASN A 172 1.17 15.37 3.98
N CYS A 173 1.88 14.22 3.96
CA CYS A 173 3.31 14.20 3.67
C CYS A 173 3.59 14.63 2.24
N VAL A 174 4.33 15.70 2.01
CA VAL A 174 4.67 16.23 0.67
C VAL A 174 5.92 15.59 0.06
N SER A 175 6.58 14.69 0.80
CA SER A 175 7.73 13.94 0.30
C SER A 175 7.89 12.58 0.98
N ARG A 176 8.69 11.70 0.35
CA ARG A 176 9.16 10.46 0.98
C ARG A 176 9.87 10.73 2.30
N SER A 177 10.78 11.71 2.32
CA SER A 177 11.59 12.00 3.51
C SER A 177 10.70 12.38 4.69
N GLU A 178 9.69 13.22 4.46
CA GLU A 178 8.74 13.62 5.50
C GLU A 178 7.96 12.44 6.08
N PHE A 179 7.52 11.49 5.23
CA PHE A 179 6.89 10.28 5.73
C PHE A 179 7.85 9.42 6.56
N VAL A 180 9.10 9.28 6.10
CA VAL A 180 10.13 8.52 6.83
C VAL A 180 10.43 9.19 8.18
N ASP A 181 10.54 10.51 8.22
CA ASP A 181 10.75 11.30 9.43
C ASP A 181 9.57 11.16 10.39
N PHE A 182 8.33 11.17 9.87
CA PHE A 182 7.12 10.89 10.65
C PHE A 182 7.19 9.51 11.33
N VAL A 183 7.53 8.45 10.58
CA VAL A 183 7.66 7.10 11.15
C VAL A 183 8.80 7.04 12.15
N LEU A 184 9.97 7.61 11.85
CA LEU A 184 11.13 7.60 12.75
C LEU A 184 10.91 8.42 14.02
N SER A 185 10.12 9.50 13.95
CA SER A 185 9.76 10.29 15.13
C SER A 185 8.80 9.55 16.05
N ARG A 186 7.88 8.76 15.49
CA ARG A 186 6.82 8.08 16.27
C ARG A 186 7.21 6.67 16.70
N TYR A 187 7.93 5.95 15.84
CA TYR A 187 8.35 4.56 15.99
C TYR A 187 9.84 4.43 15.64
N PRO A 188 10.75 5.00 16.45
CA PRO A 188 12.16 5.14 16.10
C PRO A 188 12.88 3.80 15.93
N GLU A 189 12.52 2.77 16.70
CA GLU A 189 13.14 1.44 16.59
C GLU A 189 12.62 0.71 15.35
N GLN A 190 11.29 0.65 15.19
CA GLN A 190 10.61 0.03 14.06
C GLN A 190 11.00 0.69 12.74
N GLY A 191 11.05 2.02 12.70
CA GLY A 191 11.42 2.79 11.51
C GLY A 191 12.86 2.52 11.08
N ARG A 192 13.81 2.44 12.03
CA ARG A 192 15.20 2.06 11.72
C ARG A 192 15.28 0.64 11.19
N LEU A 193 14.59 -0.30 11.81
CA LEU A 193 14.54 -1.69 11.38
C LEU A 193 13.93 -1.83 9.98
N ALA A 194 12.87 -1.08 9.68
CA ALA A 194 12.24 -1.07 8.36
C ALA A 194 13.20 -0.58 7.27
N ILE A 195 13.95 0.50 7.56
CA ILE A 195 14.97 1.05 6.66
C ILE A 195 16.11 0.04 6.45
N GLU A 196 16.60 -0.59 7.52
CA GLU A 196 17.67 -1.60 7.44
C GLU A 196 17.24 -2.81 6.61
N ASN A 197 16.05 -3.35 6.89
CA ASN A 197 15.47 -4.46 6.13
C ASN A 197 15.32 -4.10 4.65
N TYR A 198 14.83 -2.90 4.33
CA TYR A 198 14.73 -2.41 2.97
C TYR A 198 16.10 -2.32 2.28
N LYS A 199 17.09 -1.72 2.94
CA LYS A 199 18.46 -1.60 2.40
C LYS A 199 19.08 -2.97 2.14
N ARG A 200 19.01 -3.87 3.13
CA ARG A 200 19.54 -5.23 3.03
C ARG A 200 18.89 -6.00 1.88
N PHE A 201 17.57 -5.92 1.75
CA PHE A 201 16.82 -6.62 0.72
C PHE A 201 17.15 -6.15 -0.70
N TYR A 202 17.31 -4.83 -0.89
CA TYR A 202 17.63 -4.24 -2.19
C TYR A 202 19.14 -4.05 -2.45
N GLY A 203 20.02 -4.53 -1.55
CA GLY A 203 21.47 -4.42 -1.70
C GLY A 203 22.01 -2.99 -1.66
N LEU A 204 21.33 -2.11 -0.91
CA LEU A 204 21.69 -0.70 -0.77
C LEU A 204 22.65 -0.51 0.42
N LYS A 205 23.55 0.46 0.29
CA LYS A 205 24.48 0.88 1.34
C LYS A 205 23.85 1.95 2.24
#